data_AF-A0A0U1MLL7-F1
#
_entry.id   AF-A0A0U1MLL7-F1
#
_cell.length_a   1.000
_cell.length_b   1.000
_cell.length_c   1.000
_cell.angle_alpha   90.00
_cell.angle_beta   90.00
_cell.angle_gamma   90.00
#
_symmetry.space_group_name_H-M   'P 1'
#
loop_
_entity.id
_entity.type
_entity.pdbx_description
1 polymer ?
#
loop_
_entity_poly.entity_id
_entity_poly.type
_entity_poly.pdbx_seq_one_letter_code
_entity_poly.pdbx_strand_id
1 'polypeptide(L)'
;MKKFIGSVLATTLILGGCSTMENESKKDTKTETKSVPEEMEASKYVGQGFQPLAEKDAIEFAKKHKDKIAKRGEQFFMDNFGLKVKATNVVGSGDGVEVFVHCDDHDIVFNASIPFDKSIIDSDSSLRSEDKGDDMSMMVGTVLSGFEYRAQKEKYDNLYKFFKDNEEKYQYTGFTKEAINKTQNVGYKNEYFYITYSSRSLKEYRKYYEPLIHKNDKEFKEGMEQARKEVNYAANTDTVTTLFSTKKNFTKDNTVDDVIELSDKLYNFKNKPEKSTITIQIGKPTINTKKAFYDDNDPIEYGVYRKDE
;
A
#
# COMPACT_ATOMS: atom_id res chain seq x y z
N MET A 1 8.47 -64.09 20.91
CA MET A 1 8.33 -62.70 20.37
C MET A 1 9.65 -61.98 20.65
N LYS A 2 10.31 -61.24 19.75
CA LYS A 2 10.14 -61.01 18.28
C LYS A 2 11.32 -61.68 17.50
N LYS A 3 11.38 -61.53 16.18
CA LYS A 3 12.40 -62.13 15.26
C LYS A 3 13.31 -61.04 14.67
N PHE A 4 14.62 -61.35 14.48
CA PHE A 4 15.57 -60.94 13.40
C PHE A 4 15.68 -59.41 13.05
N ILE A 5 16.68 -58.84 12.33
CA ILE A 5 17.80 -59.25 11.42
C ILE A 5 19.06 -58.40 11.83
N GLY A 6 20.31 -58.91 11.86
CA GLY A 6 21.38 -58.85 10.81
C GLY A 6 21.84 -57.41 10.43
N SER A 7 23.09 -56.91 10.59
CA SER A 7 24.44 -57.36 10.10
C SER A 7 24.61 -57.16 8.57
N VAL A 8 25.66 -56.58 7.95
CA VAL A 8 27.09 -56.18 8.23
C VAL A 8 27.37 -54.87 7.43
N LEU A 9 28.19 -53.83 7.73
CA LEU A 9 29.36 -53.49 8.61
C LEU A 9 30.74 -53.41 7.89
N ALA A 10 31.07 -52.26 7.28
CA ALA A 10 32.41 -51.78 6.84
C ALA A 10 32.33 -50.23 6.60
N THR A 11 33.25 -49.29 6.93
CA THR A 11 34.72 -49.12 6.76
C THR A 11 35.19 -49.18 5.29
N THR A 12 35.95 -48.24 4.71
CA THR A 12 36.67 -47.05 5.23
C THR A 12 37.05 -46.15 4.04
N LEU A 13 37.41 -44.87 4.27
CA LEU A 13 38.66 -44.25 3.76
C LEU A 13 38.78 -42.76 4.15
N ILE A 14 39.91 -42.40 4.74
CA ILE A 14 40.48 -41.04 4.81
C ILE A 14 41.85 -41.14 4.14
N LEU A 15 42.18 -40.18 3.27
CA LEU A 15 43.49 -39.79 2.68
C LEU A 15 43.19 -39.09 1.32
N GLY A 16 43.92 -38.11 0.83
CA GLY A 16 45.13 -37.45 1.37
C GLY A 16 46.20 -37.32 0.28
N GLY A 17 46.47 -36.09 -0.21
CA GLY A 17 47.35 -35.80 -1.35
C GLY A 17 46.61 -34.98 -2.42
N CYS A 18 46.86 -33.70 -2.70
CA CYS A 18 48.02 -32.80 -2.56
C CYS A 18 49.05 -32.90 -3.70
N SER A 19 49.00 -31.90 -4.60
CA SER A 19 50.08 -31.50 -5.50
C SER A 19 50.06 -29.96 -5.63
N THR A 20 51.23 -29.35 -5.82
CA THR A 20 51.48 -27.92 -5.59
C THR A 20 51.25 -27.02 -6.81
N MET A 21 50.57 -25.89 -6.54
CA MET A 21 50.94 -24.49 -6.85
C MET A 21 51.44 -24.09 -8.24
N GLU A 22 50.81 -23.05 -8.83
CA GLU A 22 51.40 -21.68 -8.84
C GLU A 22 50.37 -20.59 -9.22
N ASN A 23 50.79 -19.31 -9.09
CA ASN A 23 50.15 -18.07 -9.54
C ASN A 23 48.80 -17.62 -8.91
N GLU A 24 48.96 -16.76 -7.90
CA GLU A 24 48.23 -15.50 -7.66
C GLU A 24 46.79 -15.32 -8.19
N SER A 25 45.84 -15.40 -7.26
CA SER A 25 45.00 -14.23 -6.93
C SER A 25 44.21 -14.48 -5.65
N LYS A 26 43.99 -13.42 -4.85
CA LYS A 26 43.08 -13.49 -3.69
C LYS A 26 41.65 -13.61 -4.20
N LYS A 27 41.13 -14.83 -4.30
CA LYS A 27 39.73 -15.08 -4.59
C LYS A 27 38.90 -14.80 -3.34
N ASP A 28 38.64 -13.52 -3.09
CA ASP A 28 37.71 -13.08 -2.05
C ASP A 28 36.36 -13.80 -2.27
N THR A 29 36.04 -14.76 -1.40
CA THR A 29 34.69 -15.29 -1.26
C THR A 29 33.81 -14.25 -0.58
N LYS A 30 33.54 -13.17 -1.32
CA LYS A 30 32.38 -12.32 -1.07
C LYS A 30 31.14 -13.21 -1.20
N THR A 31 30.60 -13.61 -0.05
CA THR A 31 29.21 -14.02 0.05
C THR A 31 28.39 -12.86 -0.47
N GLU A 32 27.88 -12.95 -1.70
CA GLU A 32 27.02 -11.90 -2.26
C GLU A 32 25.70 -11.86 -1.48
N THR A 33 25.67 -11.02 -0.45
CA THR A 33 24.44 -10.45 0.10
C THR A 33 23.77 -9.66 -1.02
N LYS A 34 22.94 -10.34 -1.81
CA LYS A 34 22.22 -9.78 -2.95
C LYS A 34 21.52 -8.49 -2.54
N SER A 35 22.10 -7.37 -2.93
CA SER A 35 21.51 -6.05 -2.73
C SER A 35 20.17 -6.01 -3.45
N VAL A 36 19.15 -5.43 -2.81
CA VAL A 36 17.90 -5.13 -3.49
C VAL A 36 18.22 -4.20 -4.66
N PRO A 37 17.82 -4.52 -5.91
CA PRO A 37 18.08 -3.67 -7.07
C PRO A 37 17.29 -2.37 -6.95
N GLU A 38 17.72 -1.32 -7.64
CA GLU A 38 17.04 -0.02 -7.61
C GLU A 38 15.62 -0.07 -8.15
N GLU A 39 15.39 -0.85 -9.22
CA GLU A 39 14.08 -1.21 -9.72
C GLU A 39 13.91 -2.73 -9.80
N MET A 40 12.65 -3.19 -9.71
CA MET A 40 12.28 -4.57 -10.02
C MET A 40 10.84 -4.66 -10.53
N GLU A 41 10.48 -5.81 -11.11
CA GLU A 41 9.10 -6.11 -11.51
C GLU A 41 8.11 -5.91 -10.34
N ALA A 42 7.06 -5.12 -10.54
CA ALA A 42 6.11 -4.76 -9.48
C ALA A 42 5.37 -5.98 -8.90
N SER A 43 5.10 -7.00 -9.72
CA SER A 43 4.53 -8.29 -9.33
C SER A 43 5.41 -9.11 -8.36
N LYS A 44 6.71 -8.79 -8.27
CA LYS A 44 7.68 -9.40 -7.34
C LYS A 44 8.07 -8.47 -6.19
N TYR A 45 7.55 -7.24 -6.18
CA TYR A 45 7.79 -6.27 -5.13
C TYR A 45 6.83 -6.46 -3.96
N VAL A 46 7.39 -6.55 -2.75
CA VAL A 46 6.74 -6.81 -1.45
C VAL A 46 7.30 -5.90 -0.35
N GLY A 47 7.77 -4.70 -0.74
CA GLY A 47 8.37 -3.70 0.15
C GLY A 47 9.86 -3.90 0.47
N GLN A 48 10.57 -4.81 -0.21
CA GLN A 48 12.00 -4.99 -0.02
C GLN A 48 12.78 -3.75 -0.47
N GLY A 49 13.69 -3.24 0.37
CA GLY A 49 14.48 -2.04 0.07
C GLY A 49 13.78 -0.69 0.35
N PHE A 50 12.48 -0.70 0.69
CA PHE A 50 11.72 0.53 0.97
C PHE A 50 12.37 1.37 2.08
N GLN A 51 12.58 2.66 1.81
CA GLN A 51 13.09 3.61 2.79
C GLN A 51 12.78 5.05 2.35
N PRO A 52 12.03 5.83 3.16
CA PRO A 52 11.98 7.29 3.04
C PRO A 52 13.38 7.92 3.16
N LEU A 53 13.50 9.21 2.84
CA LEU A 53 14.72 9.96 3.12
C LEU A 53 14.84 10.12 4.64
N ALA A 54 15.89 9.52 5.23
CA ALA A 54 16.06 9.46 6.67
C ALA A 54 17.55 9.42 7.08
N GLU A 55 17.82 9.89 8.29
CA GLU A 55 19.15 9.81 8.90
C GLU A 55 19.52 8.36 9.29
N LYS A 56 20.81 8.05 9.37
CA LYS A 56 21.27 6.68 9.63
C LYS A 56 20.86 6.18 11.03
N ASP A 57 20.88 7.06 12.02
CA ASP A 57 20.48 6.75 13.39
C ASP A 57 18.95 6.69 13.52
N ALA A 58 18.19 7.50 12.77
CA ALA A 58 16.74 7.36 12.63
C ALA A 58 16.35 5.97 12.10
N ILE A 59 17.04 5.49 11.06
CA ILE A 59 16.87 4.15 10.50
C ILE A 59 17.25 3.04 11.51
N GLU A 60 18.27 3.25 12.35
CA GLU A 60 18.65 2.31 13.41
C GLU A 60 17.66 2.30 14.57
N PHE A 61 17.22 3.49 15.00
CA PHE A 61 16.25 3.71 16.07
C PHE A 61 14.90 3.06 15.74
N ALA A 62 14.39 3.26 14.51
CA ALA A 62 13.18 2.62 14.01
C ALA A 62 13.23 1.08 14.11
N LYS A 63 14.38 0.47 13.81
CA LYS A 63 14.59 -0.98 13.92
C LYS A 63 14.67 -1.43 15.38
N LYS A 64 15.41 -0.68 16.21
CA LYS A 64 15.66 -0.99 17.63
C LYS A 64 14.41 -0.87 18.51
N HIS A 65 13.53 0.07 18.20
CA HIS A 65 12.33 0.38 19.00
C HIS A 65 11.01 0.02 18.31
N LYS A 66 11.08 -0.76 17.21
CA LYS A 66 9.97 -1.13 16.31
C LYS A 66 8.65 -1.42 17.03
N ASP A 67 8.65 -2.35 17.98
CA ASP A 67 7.42 -2.84 18.61
C ASP A 67 6.77 -1.81 19.56
N LYS A 68 7.53 -0.83 20.08
CA LYS A 68 6.94 0.30 20.82
C LYS A 68 6.41 1.35 19.84
N ILE A 69 7.21 1.72 18.84
CA ILE A 69 6.83 2.70 17.81
C ILE A 69 5.54 2.25 17.09
N ALA A 70 5.45 0.97 16.71
CA ALA A 70 4.27 0.36 16.10
C ALA A 70 2.99 0.57 16.93
N LYS A 71 3.04 0.25 18.24
CA LYS A 71 1.90 0.44 19.16
C LYS A 71 1.50 1.90 19.33
N ARG A 72 2.46 2.83 19.29
CA ARG A 72 2.17 4.28 19.36
C ARG A 72 1.48 4.76 18.07
N GLY A 73 1.86 4.23 16.92
CA GLY A 73 1.11 4.43 15.67
C GLY A 73 -0.32 3.86 15.74
N GLU A 74 -0.50 2.63 16.19
CA GLU A 74 -1.82 2.01 16.39
C GLU A 74 -2.69 2.82 17.37
N GLN A 75 -2.10 3.30 18.47
CA GLN A 75 -2.76 4.16 19.45
C GLN A 75 -3.12 5.55 18.87
N PHE A 76 -2.31 6.14 17.99
CA PHE A 76 -2.64 7.42 17.36
C PHE A 76 -3.96 7.33 16.56
N PHE A 77 -4.18 6.25 15.80
CA PHE A 77 -5.42 6.09 15.04
C PHE A 77 -6.62 5.81 15.94
N MET A 78 -6.45 5.04 17.01
CA MET A 78 -7.49 4.85 18.03
C MET A 78 -7.87 6.16 18.72
N ASP A 79 -6.88 6.90 19.23
CA ASP A 79 -7.07 8.13 20.01
C ASP A 79 -7.65 9.29 19.17
N ASN A 80 -7.49 9.28 17.84
CA ASN A 80 -7.94 10.35 16.95
C ASN A 80 -9.20 10.03 16.15
N PHE A 81 -9.35 8.77 15.71
CA PHE A 81 -10.40 8.33 14.78
C PHE A 81 -11.32 7.24 15.35
N GLY A 82 -10.99 6.64 16.50
CA GLY A 82 -11.78 5.54 17.07
C GLY A 82 -11.66 4.20 16.33
N LEU A 83 -10.68 4.07 15.43
CA LEU A 83 -10.52 2.94 14.52
C LEU A 83 -9.32 2.05 14.91
N LYS A 84 -9.52 0.73 14.82
CA LYS A 84 -8.47 -0.27 15.03
C LYS A 84 -7.67 -0.46 13.75
N VAL A 85 -6.46 0.08 13.75
CA VAL A 85 -5.47 -0.18 12.71
C VAL A 85 -4.42 -1.17 13.21
N LYS A 86 -3.69 -1.77 12.27
CA LYS A 86 -2.52 -2.62 12.55
C LYS A 86 -1.29 -2.01 11.91
N ALA A 87 -0.19 -1.91 12.65
CA ALA A 87 1.10 -1.49 12.11
C ALA A 87 1.64 -2.53 11.12
N THR A 88 1.95 -2.08 9.91
CA THR A 88 2.43 -2.91 8.79
C THR A 88 3.92 -2.69 8.51
N ASN A 89 4.42 -1.47 8.74
CA ASN A 89 5.85 -1.15 8.64
C ASN A 89 6.25 -0.06 9.64
N VAL A 90 7.53 -0.05 10.03
CA VAL A 90 8.15 1.00 10.85
C VAL A 90 9.52 1.29 10.26
N VAL A 91 9.76 2.54 9.87
CA VAL A 91 10.97 3.00 9.16
C VAL A 91 11.52 4.27 9.79
N GLY A 92 12.76 4.63 9.45
CA GLY A 92 13.24 5.99 9.70
C GLY A 92 12.58 6.94 8.68
N SER A 93 12.31 8.17 9.07
CA SER A 93 11.79 9.21 8.17
C SER A 93 12.23 10.57 8.69
N GLY A 94 12.98 11.33 7.89
CA GLY A 94 13.73 12.49 8.37
C GLY A 94 14.74 12.12 9.48
N ASP A 95 14.79 12.95 10.51
CA ASP A 95 15.46 12.68 11.79
C ASP A 95 14.58 11.90 12.79
N GLY A 96 13.35 11.56 12.42
CA GLY A 96 12.37 10.82 13.23
C GLY A 96 12.11 9.39 12.74
N VAL A 97 10.90 8.91 12.98
CA VAL A 97 10.41 7.58 12.53
C VAL A 97 9.02 7.70 11.91
N GLU A 98 8.62 6.72 11.11
CA GLU A 98 7.31 6.70 10.48
C GLU A 98 6.67 5.31 10.58
N VAL A 99 5.38 5.28 10.94
CA VAL A 99 4.59 4.06 11.10
C VAL A 99 3.58 3.96 9.98
N PHE A 100 3.70 2.94 9.14
CA PHE A 100 2.66 2.58 8.17
C PHE A 100 1.66 1.65 8.86
N VAL A 101 0.38 1.86 8.57
CA VAL A 101 -0.74 1.10 9.13
C VAL A 101 -1.69 0.63 8.04
N HIS A 102 -2.46 -0.41 8.37
CA HIS A 102 -3.63 -0.86 7.63
C HIS A 102 -4.85 -0.91 8.55
N CYS A 103 -5.96 -0.36 8.10
CA CYS A 103 -7.27 -0.45 8.72
C CYS A 103 -8.12 -1.48 7.97
N ASP A 104 -8.80 -2.33 8.72
CA ASP A 104 -9.89 -3.21 8.28
C ASP A 104 -10.81 -3.41 9.50
N ASP A 105 -11.60 -2.38 9.80
CA ASP A 105 -12.41 -2.28 11.02
C ASP A 105 -13.82 -1.79 10.65
N HIS A 106 -14.84 -2.60 10.93
CA HIS A 106 -16.24 -2.35 10.51
C HIS A 106 -16.37 -2.01 9.01
N ASP A 107 -15.74 -2.79 8.12
CA ASP A 107 -15.65 -2.58 6.65
C ASP A 107 -14.98 -1.25 6.21
N ILE A 108 -14.43 -0.45 7.13
CA ILE A 108 -13.64 0.75 6.81
C ILE A 108 -12.20 0.31 6.55
N VAL A 109 -11.79 0.35 5.28
CA VAL A 109 -10.49 -0.17 4.82
C VAL A 109 -9.62 0.96 4.27
N PHE A 110 -8.40 1.12 4.79
CA PHE A 110 -7.41 2.06 4.25
C PHE A 110 -5.97 1.72 4.67
N ASN A 111 -5.00 2.31 3.98
CA ASN A 111 -3.60 2.36 4.38
C ASN A 111 -3.16 3.82 4.55
N ALA A 112 -2.42 4.09 5.64
CA ALA A 112 -1.95 5.42 6.02
C ALA A 112 -0.56 5.32 6.66
N SER A 113 0.13 6.44 6.83
CA SER A 113 1.34 6.51 7.64
C SER A 113 1.38 7.77 8.50
N ILE A 114 2.04 7.68 9.66
CA ILE A 114 2.18 8.79 10.61
C ILE A 114 3.65 8.92 11.03
N PRO A 115 4.30 10.08 10.79
CA PRO A 115 5.63 10.36 11.32
C PRO A 115 5.59 10.76 12.80
N PHE A 116 6.68 10.49 13.51
CA PHE A 116 6.89 10.89 14.91
C PHE A 116 8.37 11.20 15.19
N ASP A 117 8.60 12.12 16.12
CA ASP A 117 9.91 12.30 16.76
C ASP A 117 10.38 11.02 17.46
N LYS A 118 11.70 10.86 17.62
CA LYS A 118 12.30 9.75 18.40
C LYS A 118 11.75 9.67 19.85
N SER A 119 11.31 10.79 20.43
CA SER A 119 10.71 10.87 21.78
C SER A 119 9.35 10.16 21.94
N ILE A 120 8.73 9.67 20.86
CA ILE A 120 7.47 8.91 20.91
C ILE A 120 7.53 7.65 21.79
N ILE A 121 8.75 7.15 22.08
CA ILE A 121 8.99 5.99 22.95
C ILE A 121 9.00 6.33 24.44
N ASP A 122 9.13 7.61 24.82
CA ASP A 122 9.38 8.03 26.21
C ASP A 122 8.11 8.06 27.06
N SER A 123 6.94 8.08 26.42
CA SER A 123 5.63 8.11 27.07
C SER A 123 4.63 7.22 26.33
N ASP A 124 3.68 6.64 27.06
CA ASP A 124 2.51 5.92 26.54
C ASP A 124 1.20 6.74 26.69
N SER A 125 1.33 8.04 27.04
CA SER A 125 0.23 9.00 27.13
C SER A 125 -0.56 9.14 25.83
N SER A 126 -1.82 9.59 25.94
CA SER A 126 -2.69 9.77 24.77
C SER A 126 -2.05 10.63 23.68
N LEU A 127 -2.33 10.24 22.43
CA LEU A 127 -1.92 10.92 21.20
C LEU A 127 -3.11 11.64 20.53
N ARG A 128 -4.20 11.89 21.28
CA ARG A 128 -5.38 12.60 20.78
C ARG A 128 -5.02 14.04 20.44
N SER A 129 -5.00 14.34 19.14
CA SER A 129 -4.61 15.61 18.58
C SER A 129 -5.71 16.67 18.74
N GLU A 130 -5.27 17.90 19.03
CA GLU A 130 -6.07 19.13 18.89
C GLU A 130 -5.75 19.90 17.60
N ASP A 131 -4.87 19.36 16.75
CA ASP A 131 -4.42 19.98 15.52
C ASP A 131 -5.55 20.16 14.50
N LYS A 132 -5.42 21.25 13.75
CA LYS A 132 -6.34 21.74 12.71
C LYS A 132 -5.57 22.15 11.44
N GLY A 133 -4.27 21.89 11.37
CA GLY A 133 -3.43 22.15 10.22
C GLY A 133 -3.74 21.24 9.02
N ASP A 134 -3.01 21.50 7.93
CA ASP A 134 -3.24 20.83 6.65
C ASP A 134 -2.88 19.34 6.70
N ASP A 135 -1.80 18.97 7.40
CA ASP A 135 -1.36 17.55 7.54
C ASP A 135 -2.42 16.68 8.22
N MET A 136 -2.97 17.14 9.34
CA MET A 136 -4.06 16.45 10.03
C MET A 136 -5.34 16.42 9.17
N SER A 137 -5.56 17.45 8.34
CA SER A 137 -6.71 17.52 7.44
C SER A 137 -6.58 16.62 6.20
N MET A 138 -5.35 16.42 5.71
CA MET A 138 -5.01 15.40 4.71
C MET A 138 -5.19 14.00 5.29
N MET A 139 -4.71 13.75 6.52
CA MET A 139 -4.90 12.46 7.20
C MET A 139 -6.38 12.10 7.40
N VAL A 140 -7.25 13.08 7.69
CA VAL A 140 -8.70 12.85 7.70
C VAL A 140 -9.22 12.44 6.31
N GLY A 141 -8.75 13.07 5.22
CA GLY A 141 -9.08 12.65 3.85
C GLY A 141 -8.63 11.21 3.57
N THR A 142 -7.40 10.86 3.95
CA THR A 142 -6.84 9.50 3.88
C THR A 142 -7.75 8.49 4.59
N VAL A 143 -8.21 8.77 5.82
CA VAL A 143 -9.14 7.89 6.55
C VAL A 143 -10.52 7.83 5.88
N LEU A 144 -11.05 8.97 5.41
CA LEU A 144 -12.39 9.04 4.80
C LEU A 144 -12.51 8.32 3.45
N SER A 145 -11.41 8.07 2.74
CA SER A 145 -11.42 7.17 1.57
C SER A 145 -11.89 5.75 1.91
N GLY A 146 -11.59 5.25 3.12
CA GLY A 146 -12.09 3.97 3.61
C GLY A 146 -13.57 3.99 4.01
N PHE A 147 -14.08 5.16 4.43
CA PHE A 147 -15.52 5.37 4.63
C PHE A 147 -16.28 5.41 3.29
N GLU A 148 -15.70 6.02 2.26
CA GLU A 148 -16.25 6.00 0.89
C GLU A 148 -16.27 4.57 0.33
N TYR A 149 -15.19 3.80 0.51
CA TYR A 149 -15.17 2.37 0.16
C TYR A 149 -16.35 1.65 0.82
N ARG A 150 -16.54 1.76 2.15
CA ARG A 150 -17.68 1.12 2.83
C ARG A 150 -19.04 1.61 2.30
N ALA A 151 -19.19 2.91 2.07
CA ALA A 151 -20.45 3.50 1.60
C ALA A 151 -20.90 2.89 0.26
N GLN A 152 -19.95 2.58 -0.63
CA GLN A 152 -20.21 2.03 -1.96
C GLN A 152 -19.58 0.64 -2.18
N LYS A 153 -19.41 -0.15 -1.10
CA LYS A 153 -18.57 -1.37 -1.09
C LYS A 153 -18.79 -2.30 -2.29
N GLU A 154 -20.05 -2.66 -2.55
CA GLU A 154 -20.44 -3.52 -3.67
C GLU A 154 -19.97 -2.98 -5.04
N LYS A 155 -20.00 -1.66 -5.25
CA LYS A 155 -19.58 -1.02 -6.50
C LYS A 155 -18.06 -0.96 -6.64
N TYR A 156 -17.33 -0.75 -5.54
CA TYR A 156 -15.87 -0.84 -5.53
C TYR A 156 -15.36 -2.28 -5.66
N ASP A 157 -16.04 -3.26 -5.07
CA ASP A 157 -15.76 -4.69 -5.24
C ASP A 157 -16.06 -5.14 -6.70
N ASN A 158 -17.14 -4.64 -7.30
CA ASN A 158 -17.44 -4.81 -8.73
C ASN A 158 -16.37 -4.15 -9.63
N LEU A 159 -15.85 -2.98 -9.26
CA LEU A 159 -14.77 -2.30 -9.98
C LEU A 159 -13.43 -3.05 -9.86
N TYR A 160 -13.11 -3.58 -8.68
CA TYR A 160 -11.96 -4.48 -8.49
C TYR A 160 -12.08 -5.73 -9.37
N LYS A 161 -13.27 -6.35 -9.40
CA LYS A 161 -13.54 -7.48 -10.29
C LYS A 161 -13.42 -7.09 -11.78
N PHE A 162 -13.89 -5.90 -12.16
CA PHE A 162 -13.72 -5.40 -13.53
C PHE A 162 -12.24 -5.36 -13.93
N PHE A 163 -11.34 -4.80 -13.11
CA PHE A 163 -9.91 -4.82 -13.44
C PHE A 163 -9.34 -6.25 -13.41
N LYS A 164 -9.72 -7.08 -12.43
CA LYS A 164 -9.25 -8.47 -12.35
C LYS A 164 -9.61 -9.30 -13.59
N ASP A 165 -10.84 -9.18 -14.07
CA ASP A 165 -11.35 -9.91 -15.25
C ASP A 165 -10.75 -9.39 -16.59
N ASN A 166 -9.89 -8.36 -16.57
CA ASN A 166 -9.32 -7.71 -17.75
C ASN A 166 -7.78 -7.74 -17.82
N GLU A 167 -7.08 -8.16 -16.75
CA GLU A 167 -5.59 -8.23 -16.68
C GLU A 167 -4.95 -8.90 -17.90
N GLU A 168 -5.43 -10.09 -18.28
CA GLU A 168 -4.82 -10.90 -19.35
C GLU A 168 -5.01 -10.28 -20.74
N LYS A 169 -6.19 -9.70 -21.01
CA LYS A 169 -6.47 -9.09 -22.32
C LYS A 169 -5.60 -7.88 -22.56
N TYR A 170 -5.57 -6.95 -21.60
CA TYR A 170 -4.92 -5.65 -21.74
C TYR A 170 -3.50 -5.62 -21.13
N GLN A 171 -2.96 -6.80 -20.82
CA GLN A 171 -1.56 -7.05 -20.43
C GLN A 171 -1.08 -6.15 -19.29
N TYR A 172 -1.72 -6.26 -18.13
CA TYR A 172 -1.32 -5.58 -16.90
C TYR A 172 -1.43 -6.44 -15.64
N THR A 173 -0.85 -5.93 -14.56
CA THR A 173 -0.98 -6.44 -13.19
C THR A 173 -1.05 -5.27 -12.20
N GLY A 174 -1.39 -5.54 -10.94
CA GLY A 174 -1.43 -4.55 -9.87
C GLY A 174 -0.17 -4.53 -9.00
N PHE A 175 -0.18 -3.68 -7.96
CA PHE A 175 0.73 -3.84 -6.82
C PHE A 175 0.44 -5.17 -6.09
N THR A 176 1.43 -5.73 -5.39
CA THR A 176 1.14 -6.80 -4.41
C THR A 176 0.53 -6.23 -3.12
N LYS A 177 -0.34 -7.00 -2.46
CA LYS A 177 -0.92 -6.62 -1.14
C LYS A 177 0.14 -6.37 -0.06
N GLU A 178 1.29 -7.02 -0.14
CA GLU A 178 2.38 -6.84 0.81
C GLU A 178 3.16 -5.55 0.55
N ALA A 179 3.34 -5.16 -0.72
CA ALA A 179 3.87 -3.85 -1.07
C ALA A 179 2.92 -2.73 -0.63
N ILE A 180 1.63 -2.83 -0.94
CA ILE A 180 0.61 -1.83 -0.52
C ILE A 180 0.70 -1.59 0.97
N ASN A 181 0.60 -2.67 1.76
CA ASN A 181 0.61 -2.56 3.21
C ASN A 181 1.91 -1.96 3.76
N LYS A 182 3.08 -2.21 3.16
CA LYS A 182 4.36 -1.76 3.74
C LYS A 182 4.85 -0.40 3.25
N THR A 183 4.32 0.13 2.14
CA THR A 183 4.92 1.27 1.43
C THR A 183 3.93 2.33 0.94
N GLN A 184 2.62 2.09 1.05
CA GLN A 184 1.57 3.00 0.57
C GLN A 184 0.77 3.56 1.75
N ASN A 185 0.39 4.84 1.66
CA ASN A 185 -0.26 5.62 2.71
C ASN A 185 -1.40 6.53 2.19
N VAL A 186 -1.88 6.26 0.97
CA VAL A 186 -2.77 7.14 0.19
C VAL A 186 -4.28 6.95 0.48
N GLY A 187 -4.63 6.16 1.49
CA GLY A 187 -6.02 5.84 1.82
C GLY A 187 -6.39 4.41 1.43
N TYR A 188 -7.66 4.17 1.06
CA TYR A 188 -8.07 2.91 0.46
C TYR A 188 -7.24 2.65 -0.79
N LYS A 189 -6.52 1.52 -0.81
CA LYS A 189 -5.78 1.03 -1.98
C LYS A 189 -5.85 -0.49 -2.04
N ASN A 190 -6.21 -1.01 -3.21
CA ASN A 190 -6.08 -2.42 -3.56
C ASN A 190 -5.02 -2.59 -4.67
N GLU A 191 -4.85 -3.81 -5.18
CA GLU A 191 -3.87 -4.11 -6.24
C GLU A 191 -3.99 -3.18 -7.45
N TYR A 192 -5.20 -2.80 -7.85
CA TYR A 192 -5.50 -2.11 -9.11
C TYR A 192 -5.72 -0.61 -8.98
N PHE A 193 -6.27 -0.12 -7.86
CA PHE A 193 -6.62 1.29 -7.70
C PHE A 193 -6.59 1.77 -6.25
N TYR A 194 -6.54 3.10 -6.08
CA TYR A 194 -6.80 3.79 -4.82
C TYR A 194 -7.98 4.77 -4.95
N ILE A 195 -8.54 5.19 -3.82
CA ILE A 195 -9.62 6.18 -3.74
C ILE A 195 -9.09 7.41 -3.01
N THR A 196 -9.26 8.61 -3.59
CA THR A 196 -9.05 9.88 -2.90
C THR A 196 -10.36 10.37 -2.26
N TYR A 197 -10.23 11.12 -1.16
CA TYR A 197 -11.33 11.87 -0.56
C TYR A 197 -10.77 13.24 -0.14
N SER A 198 -11.47 14.34 -0.45
CA SER A 198 -10.96 15.68 -0.17
C SER A 198 -10.71 15.87 1.33
N SER A 199 -9.64 16.58 1.68
CA SER A 199 -9.27 16.89 3.07
C SER A 199 -10.43 17.54 3.85
N ARG A 200 -10.49 17.23 5.15
CA ARG A 200 -11.51 17.75 6.09
C ARG A 200 -10.90 17.94 7.46
N SER A 201 -11.43 18.86 8.26
CA SER A 201 -10.90 19.07 9.60
C SER A 201 -11.23 17.88 10.52
N LEU A 202 -10.35 17.60 11.47
CA LEU A 202 -10.57 16.59 12.50
C LEU A 202 -11.82 16.88 13.37
N LYS A 203 -12.25 18.15 13.42
CA LYS A 203 -13.51 18.58 14.06
C LYS A 203 -14.74 18.12 13.27
N GLU A 204 -14.73 18.19 11.95
CA GLU A 204 -15.80 17.66 11.10
C GLU A 204 -15.84 16.12 11.17
N TYR A 205 -14.67 15.47 11.14
CA TYR A 205 -14.57 14.01 11.33
C TYR A 205 -15.27 13.55 12.62
N ARG A 206 -14.84 14.10 13.77
CA ARG A 206 -15.37 13.75 15.10
C ARG A 206 -16.86 14.08 15.26
N LYS A 207 -17.39 15.09 14.55
CA LYS A 207 -18.82 15.46 14.60
C LYS A 207 -19.70 14.58 13.71
N TYR A 208 -19.24 14.23 12.51
CA TYR A 208 -20.11 13.70 11.45
C TYR A 208 -19.77 12.29 10.94
N TYR A 209 -18.52 11.83 11.13
CA TYR A 209 -18.02 10.58 10.56
C TYR A 209 -17.64 9.55 11.65
N GLU A 210 -16.96 9.96 12.73
CA GLU A 210 -16.67 9.11 13.91
C GLU A 210 -17.93 8.39 14.46
N PRO A 211 -19.12 9.04 14.56
CA PRO A 211 -20.35 8.37 15.03
C PRO A 211 -20.93 7.31 14.08
N LEU A 212 -20.40 7.18 12.85
CA LEU A 212 -20.89 6.23 11.85
C LEU A 212 -20.23 4.84 11.97
N ILE A 213 -19.04 4.72 12.58
CA ILE A 213 -18.23 3.49 12.58
C ILE A 213 -19.06 2.26 13.00
N HIS A 214 -19.76 2.37 14.14
CA HIS A 214 -20.56 1.30 14.73
C HIS A 214 -22.01 1.23 14.21
N LYS A 215 -22.33 1.94 13.13
CA LYS A 215 -23.66 1.86 12.49
C LYS A 215 -23.78 0.63 11.60
N ASN A 216 -25.01 0.14 11.43
CA ASN A 216 -25.32 -0.85 10.39
C ASN A 216 -25.25 -0.21 9.00
N ASP A 217 -25.11 -1.00 7.95
CA ASP A 217 -24.78 -0.47 6.60
C ASP A 217 -25.84 0.44 5.99
N LYS A 218 -27.11 0.35 6.41
CA LYS A 218 -28.13 1.31 6.00
C LYS A 218 -27.89 2.66 6.70
N GLU A 219 -27.81 2.65 8.03
CA GLU A 219 -27.53 3.85 8.83
C GLU A 219 -26.19 4.49 8.46
N PHE A 220 -25.18 3.70 8.10
CA PHE A 220 -23.87 4.17 7.64
C PHE A 220 -23.98 4.94 6.32
N LYS A 221 -24.70 4.38 5.33
CA LYS A 221 -24.88 5.02 4.01
C LYS A 221 -25.73 6.29 4.11
N GLU A 222 -26.85 6.24 4.82
CA GLU A 222 -27.70 7.41 5.10
C GLU A 222 -26.92 8.48 5.90
N GLY A 223 -26.07 8.06 6.84
CA GLY A 223 -25.17 8.92 7.61
C GLY A 223 -24.07 9.57 6.77
N MET A 224 -23.43 8.83 5.86
CA MET A 224 -22.42 9.36 4.93
C MET A 224 -23.01 10.39 3.97
N GLU A 225 -24.23 10.16 3.49
CA GLU A 225 -24.98 11.16 2.72
C GLU A 225 -25.25 12.44 3.51
N GLN A 226 -25.66 12.32 4.78
CA GLN A 226 -25.91 13.48 5.62
C GLN A 226 -24.59 14.20 5.97
N ALA A 227 -23.52 13.47 6.29
CA ALA A 227 -22.20 14.04 6.55
C ALA A 227 -21.69 14.85 5.34
N ARG A 228 -21.82 14.33 4.11
CA ARG A 228 -21.49 15.07 2.87
C ARG A 228 -22.35 16.33 2.69
N LYS A 229 -23.64 16.32 3.07
CA LYS A 229 -24.50 17.53 3.06
C LYS A 229 -24.06 18.56 4.11
N GLU A 230 -23.84 18.13 5.35
CA GLU A 230 -23.47 18.98 6.50
C GLU A 230 -22.14 19.72 6.31
N VAL A 231 -21.14 19.09 5.67
CA VAL A 231 -19.82 19.71 5.39
C VAL A 231 -19.74 20.36 4.00
N ASN A 232 -20.87 20.49 3.29
CA ASN A 232 -20.95 21.00 1.92
C ASN A 232 -20.00 20.27 0.94
N TYR A 233 -19.87 18.96 1.05
CA TYR A 233 -19.09 18.11 0.14
C TYR A 233 -19.84 17.93 -1.19
N ALA A 234 -19.69 18.90 -2.10
CA ALA A 234 -20.24 18.85 -3.45
C ALA A 234 -19.34 18.07 -4.44
N ALA A 235 -18.08 17.79 -4.08
CA ALA A 235 -17.13 17.12 -4.95
C ALA A 235 -17.47 15.64 -5.18
N ASN A 236 -16.88 15.09 -6.24
CA ASN A 236 -16.70 13.65 -6.41
C ASN A 236 -15.61 13.13 -5.45
N THR A 237 -15.39 11.82 -5.48
CA THR A 237 -14.17 11.14 -5.01
C THR A 237 -13.41 10.62 -6.23
N ASP A 238 -12.08 10.64 -6.26
CA ASP A 238 -11.35 10.21 -7.46
C ASP A 238 -10.80 8.79 -7.26
N THR A 239 -11.12 7.90 -8.19
CA THR A 239 -10.63 6.52 -8.21
C THR A 239 -9.57 6.41 -9.31
N VAL A 240 -8.31 6.24 -8.91
CA VAL A 240 -7.17 6.24 -9.84
C VAL A 240 -6.50 4.86 -9.84
N THR A 241 -6.33 4.27 -11.03
CA THR A 241 -5.68 2.95 -11.13
C THR A 241 -4.17 3.07 -11.03
N THR A 242 -3.48 2.03 -10.56
CA THR A 242 -2.02 1.95 -10.57
C THR A 242 -1.60 0.61 -11.19
N LEU A 243 -1.68 0.53 -12.52
CA LEU A 243 -1.48 -0.71 -13.28
C LEU A 243 -0.06 -0.77 -13.83
N PHE A 244 0.61 -1.91 -13.69
CA PHE A 244 1.93 -2.15 -14.29
C PHE A 244 1.76 -3.04 -15.53
N SER A 245 2.20 -2.58 -16.70
CA SER A 245 2.10 -3.38 -17.92
C SER A 245 2.97 -4.64 -17.83
N THR A 246 2.46 -5.79 -18.30
CA THR A 246 3.20 -7.05 -18.42
C THR A 246 3.88 -7.23 -19.78
N LYS A 247 3.83 -6.21 -20.65
CA LYS A 247 4.51 -6.19 -21.96
C LYS A 247 6.03 -6.17 -21.78
N LYS A 248 6.71 -7.16 -22.39
CA LYS A 248 8.19 -7.25 -22.42
C LYS A 248 8.86 -6.01 -23.01
N ASN A 249 8.21 -5.39 -23.99
CA ASN A 249 8.71 -4.21 -24.71
C ASN A 249 7.71 -3.04 -24.55
N PHE A 250 7.27 -2.75 -23.32
CA PHE A 250 6.33 -1.64 -23.04
C PHE A 250 6.84 -0.31 -23.61
N THR A 251 5.97 0.39 -24.36
CA THR A 251 6.08 1.82 -24.65
C THR A 251 4.71 2.48 -24.47
N LYS A 252 4.67 3.82 -24.36
CA LYS A 252 3.38 4.54 -24.32
C LYS A 252 2.58 4.30 -25.61
N ASP A 253 3.24 4.48 -26.75
CA ASP A 253 2.66 4.30 -28.09
C ASP A 253 2.05 2.92 -28.33
N ASN A 254 2.68 1.84 -27.82
CA ASN A 254 2.17 0.47 -28.03
C ASN A 254 1.16 0.00 -26.98
N THR A 255 0.70 0.91 -26.11
CA THR A 255 -0.23 0.61 -25.00
C THR A 255 -1.38 1.62 -24.87
N VAL A 256 -1.30 2.80 -25.50
CA VAL A 256 -2.37 3.81 -25.44
C VAL A 256 -3.72 3.30 -25.97
N ASP A 257 -3.73 2.51 -27.04
CA ASP A 257 -4.97 1.95 -27.60
C ASP A 257 -5.66 0.96 -26.64
N ASP A 258 -4.88 0.14 -25.90
CA ASP A 258 -5.39 -0.76 -24.86
C ASP A 258 -6.07 0.02 -23.71
N VAL A 259 -5.50 1.18 -23.34
CA VAL A 259 -6.06 2.06 -22.30
C VAL A 259 -7.36 2.69 -22.77
N ILE A 260 -7.42 3.15 -24.03
CA ILE A 260 -8.63 3.72 -24.63
C ILE A 260 -9.74 2.65 -24.71
N GLU A 261 -9.43 1.44 -25.18
CA GLU A 261 -10.39 0.32 -25.18
C GLU A 261 -10.88 -0.06 -23.78
N LEU A 262 -9.98 -0.09 -22.77
CA LEU A 262 -10.34 -0.39 -21.39
C LEU A 262 -11.22 0.71 -20.79
N SER A 263 -10.95 1.98 -21.12
CA SER A 263 -11.77 3.13 -20.74
C SER A 263 -13.17 3.05 -21.37
N ASP A 264 -13.27 2.80 -22.68
CA ASP A 264 -14.56 2.57 -23.37
C ASP A 264 -15.36 1.42 -22.73
N LYS A 265 -14.68 0.33 -22.35
CA LYS A 265 -15.30 -0.81 -21.68
C LYS A 265 -15.79 -0.45 -20.25
N LEU A 266 -15.05 0.37 -19.52
CA LEU A 266 -15.39 0.81 -18.16
C LEU A 266 -16.47 1.92 -18.15
N TYR A 267 -16.50 2.77 -19.17
CA TYR A 267 -17.58 3.74 -19.38
C TYR A 267 -18.93 3.01 -19.51
N ASN A 268 -18.97 1.91 -20.27
CA ASN A 268 -20.16 1.09 -20.46
C ASN A 268 -20.49 0.14 -19.27
N PHE A 269 -19.60 0.00 -18.29
CA PHE A 269 -19.84 -0.84 -17.10
C PHE A 269 -20.88 -0.18 -16.16
N LYS A 270 -21.96 -0.90 -15.84
CA LYS A 270 -23.09 -0.33 -15.07
C LYS A 270 -22.83 -0.22 -13.57
N ASN A 271 -22.15 -1.19 -12.96
CA ASN A 271 -22.05 -1.34 -11.50
C ASN A 271 -20.81 -0.64 -10.92
N LYS A 272 -20.43 0.52 -11.47
CA LYS A 272 -19.31 1.34 -10.97
C LYS A 272 -19.76 2.28 -9.83
N PRO A 273 -18.81 2.82 -9.02
CA PRO A 273 -19.10 3.84 -8.01
C PRO A 273 -19.86 5.05 -8.59
N GLU A 274 -20.79 5.60 -7.82
CA GLU A 274 -21.47 6.87 -8.14
C GLU A 274 -20.73 8.05 -7.53
N LYS A 275 -20.86 9.25 -8.12
CA LYS A 275 -20.18 10.47 -7.67
C LYS A 275 -18.66 10.27 -7.48
N SER A 276 -18.08 9.45 -8.35
CA SER A 276 -16.64 9.23 -8.41
C SER A 276 -16.13 9.46 -9.83
N THR A 277 -15.05 10.23 -9.94
CA THR A 277 -14.23 10.28 -11.16
C THR A 277 -13.45 8.98 -11.24
N ILE A 278 -13.27 8.41 -12.42
CA ILE A 278 -12.39 7.23 -12.60
C ILE A 278 -11.34 7.56 -13.65
N THR A 279 -10.07 7.37 -13.28
CA THR A 279 -8.91 7.61 -14.14
C THR A 279 -8.08 6.33 -14.25
N ILE A 280 -7.83 5.89 -15.47
CA ILE A 280 -6.97 4.75 -15.76
C ILE A 280 -5.55 5.28 -15.98
N GLN A 281 -4.63 4.90 -15.09
CA GLN A 281 -3.20 5.01 -15.34
C GLN A 281 -2.56 3.62 -15.53
N ILE A 282 -1.66 3.50 -16.50
CA ILE A 282 -0.77 2.32 -16.68
C ILE A 282 0.68 2.73 -16.91
N GLY A 283 1.59 2.12 -16.16
CA GLY A 283 3.05 2.34 -16.24
C GLY A 283 3.82 1.13 -16.76
N LYS A 284 5.15 1.27 -16.75
CA LYS A 284 6.12 0.22 -17.06
C LYS A 284 5.99 -0.99 -16.10
N PRO A 285 6.52 -2.19 -16.44
CA PRO A 285 6.50 -3.38 -15.56
C PRO A 285 7.20 -3.24 -14.20
N THR A 286 8.01 -2.20 -13.99
CA THR A 286 8.90 -2.07 -12.81
C THR A 286 8.40 -1.00 -11.83
N ILE A 287 8.93 -1.07 -10.60
CA ILE A 287 8.77 -0.05 -9.55
C ILE A 287 10.14 0.19 -8.87
N ASN A 288 10.41 1.43 -8.45
CA ASN A 288 11.60 1.73 -7.65
C ASN A 288 11.46 1.12 -6.23
N THR A 289 12.47 0.40 -5.77
CA THR A 289 12.38 -0.40 -4.55
C THR A 289 12.49 0.41 -3.27
N LYS A 290 13.17 1.57 -3.32
CA LYS A 290 13.35 2.48 -2.18
C LYS A 290 12.16 3.43 -2.06
N LYS A 291 11.80 4.09 -3.16
CA LYS A 291 10.65 5.01 -3.28
C LYS A 291 9.59 4.35 -4.16
N ALA A 292 8.73 3.53 -3.57
CA ALA A 292 7.65 2.83 -4.28
C ALA A 292 6.45 3.74 -4.62
N PHE A 293 6.73 4.98 -5.05
CA PHE A 293 5.71 5.91 -5.52
C PHE A 293 5.38 5.60 -6.98
N TYR A 294 4.09 5.51 -7.31
CA TYR A 294 3.67 5.01 -8.62
C TYR A 294 3.91 6.04 -9.74
N ASP A 295 3.67 7.32 -9.47
CA ASP A 295 3.65 8.36 -10.50
C ASP A 295 5.06 8.67 -11.04
N ASP A 296 6.12 8.30 -10.28
CA ASP A 296 7.52 8.30 -10.74
C ASP A 296 7.76 7.41 -11.99
N ASN A 297 6.80 6.53 -12.34
CA ASN A 297 6.86 5.71 -13.54
C ASN A 297 6.49 6.46 -14.83
N ASP A 298 6.03 7.72 -14.74
CA ASP A 298 5.47 8.49 -15.86
C ASP A 298 4.43 7.67 -16.66
N PRO A 299 3.29 7.31 -16.05
CA PRO A 299 2.30 6.43 -16.69
C PRO A 299 1.65 7.08 -17.93
N ILE A 300 0.97 6.26 -18.75
CA ILE A 300 -0.14 6.75 -19.58
C ILE A 300 -1.29 7.05 -18.63
N GLU A 301 -1.94 8.21 -18.75
CA GLU A 301 -3.15 8.55 -18.02
C GLU A 301 -4.33 8.80 -18.97
N TYR A 302 -5.51 8.29 -18.64
CA TYR A 302 -6.74 8.48 -19.41
C TYR A 302 -7.98 8.43 -18.52
N GLY A 303 -8.78 9.49 -18.52
CA GLY A 303 -10.04 9.55 -17.77
C GLY A 303 -11.19 8.77 -18.42
N VAL A 304 -12.12 8.27 -17.61
CA VAL A 304 -13.30 7.52 -18.06
C VAL A 304 -14.51 8.44 -18.17
N TYR A 305 -14.55 9.24 -19.23
CA TYR A 305 -15.59 10.23 -19.52
C TYR A 305 -16.75 9.67 -20.35
N ARG A 306 -17.80 10.48 -20.54
CA ARG A 306 -18.81 10.22 -21.59
C ARG A 306 -18.20 10.55 -22.95
N LYS A 307 -18.61 9.86 -24.01
CA LYS A 307 -18.29 10.23 -25.41
C LYS A 307 -19.14 11.39 -25.96
N ASP A 308 -19.89 12.05 -25.08
CA ASP A 308 -20.90 13.07 -25.37
C ASP A 308 -20.60 14.41 -24.66
N GLU A 309 -19.37 14.57 -24.16
CA GLU A 309 -18.78 15.79 -23.56
C GLU A 309 -17.49 16.17 -24.33
#